data_AF-A0A1X7TQK3-F1
#
_entry.id   AF-A0A1X7TQK3-F1
#
_cell.length_a   1.000
_cell.length_b   1.000
_cell.length_c   1.000
_cell.angle_alpha   90.00
_cell.angle_beta   90.00
_cell.angle_gamma   90.00
#
_symmetry.space_group_name_H-M   'P 1'
#
loop_
_entity.id
_entity.type
_entity.pdbx_description
1 polymer ?
#
loop_
_entity_poly.entity_id
_entity_poly.type
_entity_poly.pdbx_seq_one_letter_code
_entity_poly.pdbx_strand_id
1 'polypeptide(L)'
;MWNSLQTDSSVHSKIAQSDYKIVLSTPESFYDKLVEPRPVFKTLCSQKKIRLIAIDEAHLTYSLASFSPAYEHFMKLPEQFEGIPFMALTATATPAIITMLKEILRNPICEIAIGIDKYSKWASQLIPHLEGKAIINLDLIRDVAPLAISLGHNGLLSCSYHGDEMTMHDKVMALSSWKSGEIQVMVCTSAFGMGIDQPDVDKTIRVGVPPSIEQLVQELGRGCRHGKKCQRIVFYVDNDLQHASFWCKVEHCRRQKQILSNFQVSWKFITCEIAGRCRREMVSYFEDITSNLQCDGPCCDVCISELETTAINAENEMKIVTETVQNLDGFGEVKLAQHIRASAKVSLQCETSTLGSGFQIGYSLLGWRIRIRQAWIVGTDSE
;
A
#
# COMPACT_ATOMS: atom_id res chain seq x y z
N MET A 1 5.32 25.16 1.06
CA MET A 1 4.64 26.03 2.05
C MET A 1 3.28 25.41 2.32
N TRP A 2 3.16 24.58 3.36
CA TRP A 2 1.92 23.90 3.72
C TRP A 2 1.07 24.85 4.55
N ASN A 3 -0.02 25.34 3.98
CA ASN A 3 -0.93 26.26 4.66
C ASN A 3 -1.73 25.50 5.73
N SER A 4 -1.43 25.83 6.99
CA SER A 4 -2.20 25.48 8.18
C SER A 4 -3.69 25.81 7.99
N LEU A 5 -4.58 24.90 8.41
CA LEU A 5 -6.03 25.11 8.54
C LEU A 5 -6.41 26.27 9.48
N GLN A 6 -5.48 26.76 10.31
CA GLN A 6 -5.68 27.93 11.16
C GLN A 6 -5.14 29.21 10.50
N THR A 7 -6.07 30.08 10.13
CA THR A 7 -5.83 31.48 9.72
C THR A 7 -5.88 32.45 10.90
N ASP A 8 -6.34 31.99 12.07
CA ASP A 8 -6.45 32.79 13.29
C ASP A 8 -5.08 32.95 13.97
N SER A 9 -4.49 34.14 13.85
CA SER A 9 -3.22 34.49 14.48
C SER A 9 -3.26 34.51 16.01
N SER A 10 -4.46 34.54 16.62
CA SER A 10 -4.66 34.56 18.08
C SER A 10 -4.58 33.17 18.73
N VAL A 11 -4.58 32.10 17.94
CA VAL A 11 -4.57 30.71 18.43
C VAL A 11 -3.44 30.45 19.42
N HIS A 12 -2.23 30.92 19.13
CA HIS A 12 -1.07 30.69 20.00
C HIS A 12 -1.23 31.35 21.37
N SER A 13 -1.83 32.54 21.43
CA SER A 13 -2.10 33.24 22.68
C SER A 13 -3.17 32.52 23.50
N LYS A 14 -4.24 32.04 22.85
CA LYS A 14 -5.29 31.23 23.48
C LYS A 14 -4.76 29.90 24.01
N ILE A 15 -3.84 29.25 23.27
CA ILE A 15 -3.12 28.05 23.75
C ILE A 15 -2.30 28.38 25.01
N ALA A 16 -1.53 29.47 25.02
CA ALA A 16 -0.73 29.89 26.18
C ALA A 16 -1.60 30.19 27.42
N GLN A 17 -2.80 30.75 27.20
CA GLN A 17 -3.78 31.04 28.24
C GLN A 17 -4.55 29.80 28.73
N SER A 18 -4.38 28.66 28.05
CA SER A 18 -5.06 27.39 28.34
C SER A 18 -6.57 27.41 28.04
N ASP A 19 -6.96 28.19 27.03
CA ASP A 19 -8.35 28.27 26.57
C ASP A 19 -8.80 26.99 25.85
N TYR A 20 -7.83 26.18 25.38
CA TYR A 20 -8.10 24.91 24.71
C TYR A 20 -7.70 23.72 25.59
N LYS A 21 -8.60 22.73 25.66
CA LYS A 21 -8.34 21.45 26.33
C LYS A 21 -7.57 20.46 25.44
N ILE A 22 -7.74 20.55 24.13
CA ILE A 22 -7.12 19.69 23.12
C ILE A 22 -6.55 20.58 22.02
N VAL A 23 -5.29 20.34 21.65
CA VAL A 23 -4.61 21.04 20.55
C VAL A 23 -4.14 19.98 19.55
N LEU A 24 -4.62 20.07 18.32
CA LEU A 24 -4.21 19.22 17.20
C LEU A 24 -3.19 19.98 16.35
N SER A 25 -2.10 19.32 15.98
CA SER A 25 -1.02 19.91 15.18
C SER A 25 -0.42 18.87 14.25
N THR A 26 0.05 19.29 13.07
CA THR A 26 0.94 18.44 12.25
C THR A 26 2.33 18.39 12.90
N PRO A 27 3.17 17.38 12.57
CA PRO A 27 4.52 17.29 13.08
C PRO A 27 5.36 18.54 12.81
N GLU A 28 5.28 19.09 11.60
CA GLU A 28 6.01 20.29 11.17
C GLU A 28 5.52 21.51 11.94
N SER A 29 4.20 21.72 12.01
CA SER A 29 3.65 22.88 12.74
C SER A 29 3.92 22.77 14.24
N PHE A 30 4.01 21.55 14.78
CA PHE A 30 4.38 21.33 16.16
C PHE A 30 5.83 21.72 16.39
N TYR A 31 6.74 21.26 15.54
CA TYR A 31 8.16 21.59 15.67
C TYR A 31 8.46 23.07 15.37
N ASP A 32 8.00 23.57 14.22
CA ASP A 32 8.32 24.90 13.67
C ASP A 32 7.53 26.07 14.27
N LYS A 33 6.43 25.81 14.98
CA LYS A 33 5.60 26.89 15.55
C LYS A 33 5.32 26.75 17.03
N LEU A 34 5.36 25.52 17.56
CA LEU A 34 5.01 25.25 18.94
C LEU A 34 6.24 24.97 19.82
N VAL A 35 7.27 24.29 19.29
CA VAL A 35 8.52 23.97 20.00
C VAL A 35 9.62 25.01 19.73
N GLU A 36 9.89 25.32 18.47
CA GLU A 36 10.76 26.40 18.01
C GLU A 36 9.95 27.32 17.07
N PRO A 37 10.20 28.63 16.92
CA PRO A 37 11.03 29.52 17.74
C PRO A 37 10.24 30.23 18.86
N ARG A 38 9.00 29.79 19.19
CA ARG A 38 8.16 30.41 20.23
C ARG A 38 8.00 29.51 21.46
N PRO A 39 8.38 29.95 22.66
CA PRO A 39 8.38 29.13 23.87
C PRO A 39 6.99 28.90 24.49
N VAL A 40 5.90 28.99 23.72
CA VAL A 40 4.53 28.76 24.25
C VAL A 40 4.45 27.38 24.90
N PHE A 41 5.01 26.35 24.27
CA PHE A 41 5.05 25.03 24.88
C PHE A 41 5.99 24.94 26.07
N LYS A 42 7.18 25.57 26.04
CA LYS A 42 8.07 25.61 27.22
C LYS A 42 7.38 26.26 28.42
N THR A 43 6.58 27.32 28.20
CA THR A 43 5.77 27.96 29.24
C THR A 43 4.65 27.04 29.74
N LEU A 44 3.95 26.33 28.86
CA LEU A 44 2.93 25.36 29.27
C LEU A 44 3.51 24.17 30.03
N CYS A 45 4.69 23.68 29.62
CA CYS A 45 5.43 22.64 30.33
C CYS A 45 5.87 23.10 31.72
N SER A 46 6.48 24.29 31.84
CA SER A 46 6.92 24.82 33.14
C SER A 46 5.74 25.06 34.09
N GLN A 47 4.57 25.41 33.56
CA GLN A 47 3.33 25.56 34.31
C GLN A 47 2.61 24.22 34.58
N LYS A 48 3.15 23.07 34.14
CA LYS A 48 2.53 21.73 34.26
C LYS A 48 1.10 21.68 33.68
N LYS A 49 0.88 22.43 32.60
CA LYS A 49 -0.43 22.54 31.93
C LYS A 49 -0.63 21.48 30.84
N ILE A 50 0.46 20.91 30.33
CA ILE A 50 0.38 19.77 29.41
C ILE A 50 0.26 18.50 30.25
N ARG A 51 -0.79 17.72 30.00
CA ARG A 51 -1.10 16.49 30.76
C ARG A 51 -0.79 15.21 29.99
N LEU A 52 -0.75 15.28 28.67
CA LEU A 52 -0.52 14.15 27.77
C LEU A 52 -0.06 14.69 26.42
N ILE A 53 0.90 14.00 25.80
CA ILE A 53 1.21 14.17 24.38
C ILE A 53 0.78 12.88 23.66
N ALA A 54 -0.21 13.00 22.78
CA ALA A 54 -0.66 11.90 21.94
C ALA A 54 -0.06 12.03 20.53
N ILE A 55 0.61 10.98 20.07
CA ILE A 55 1.16 10.85 18.72
C ILE A 55 0.24 9.87 17.99
N ASP A 56 -0.62 10.41 17.15
CA ASP A 56 -1.44 9.59 16.25
C ASP A 56 -0.64 9.17 15.02
N GLU A 57 -1.03 8.06 14.41
CA GLU A 57 -0.29 7.38 13.34
C GLU A 57 1.21 7.23 13.66
N ALA A 58 1.51 6.84 14.90
CA ALA A 58 2.87 6.67 15.41
C ALA A 58 3.72 5.71 14.56
N HIS A 59 3.10 4.88 13.70
CA HIS A 59 3.84 4.08 12.74
C HIS A 59 4.67 4.90 11.75
N LEU A 60 4.31 6.16 11.51
CA LEU A 60 5.08 7.06 10.66
C LEU A 60 6.43 7.48 11.27
N THR A 61 6.63 7.33 12.59
CA THR A 61 7.91 7.66 13.25
C THR A 61 9.01 6.63 12.99
N TYR A 62 8.64 5.37 12.78
CA TYR A 62 9.57 4.28 12.46
C TYR A 62 9.46 3.78 11.02
N SER A 63 8.33 4.05 10.33
CA SER A 63 8.19 3.81 8.90
C SER A 63 9.03 4.83 8.15
N LEU A 64 10.24 4.41 7.77
CA LEU A 64 11.20 5.14 6.93
C LEU A 64 10.65 5.50 5.54
N ALA A 65 9.41 5.10 5.21
CA ALA A 65 8.69 5.47 3.99
C ALA A 65 7.91 6.81 4.13
N SER A 66 7.75 7.33 5.34
CA SER A 66 6.98 8.57 5.59
C SER A 66 7.83 9.82 5.30
N PHE A 67 7.24 10.80 4.62
CA PHE A 67 7.95 11.87 3.90
C PHE A 67 8.42 13.07 4.73
N SER A 68 8.29 13.06 6.06
CA SER A 68 8.56 14.27 6.87
C SER A 68 9.78 14.14 7.79
N PRO A 69 10.85 14.93 7.55
CA PRO A 69 11.97 15.08 8.48
C PRO A 69 11.55 15.44 9.90
N ALA A 70 10.38 16.06 10.07
CA ALA A 70 9.85 16.40 11.38
C ALA A 70 9.70 15.17 12.30
N TYR A 71 9.38 13.99 11.76
CA TYR A 71 9.22 12.78 12.58
C TYR A 71 10.54 12.25 13.18
N GLU A 72 11.70 12.56 12.60
CA GLU A 72 13.00 12.22 13.24
C GLU A 72 13.20 12.96 14.57
N HIS A 73 12.68 14.20 14.65
CA HIS A 73 12.69 14.97 15.88
C HIS A 73 11.71 14.40 16.92
N PHE A 74 10.65 13.71 16.48
CA PHE A 74 9.65 13.14 17.39
C PHE A 74 10.21 12.03 18.28
N MET A 75 11.21 11.30 17.81
CA MET A 75 11.92 10.28 18.61
C MET A 75 12.67 10.86 19.82
N LYS A 76 13.02 12.15 19.77
CA LYS A 76 13.74 12.85 20.85
C LYS A 76 12.80 13.64 21.77
N LEU A 77 11.49 13.69 21.47
CA LEU A 77 10.52 14.41 22.30
C LEU A 77 10.48 13.91 23.75
N PRO A 78 10.52 12.60 24.04
CA PRO A 78 10.48 12.15 25.44
C PRO A 78 11.62 12.74 26.29
N GLU A 79 12.82 12.91 25.71
CA GLU A 79 13.98 13.53 26.38
C GLU A 79 13.78 15.03 26.62
N GLN A 80 13.03 15.71 25.75
CA GLN A 80 12.75 17.15 25.84
C GLN A 80 11.57 17.48 26.77
N PHE A 81 10.71 16.50 27.06
CA PHE A 81 9.44 16.68 27.77
C PHE A 81 9.35 15.75 29.00
N GLU A 82 10.38 15.82 29.85
CA GLU A 82 10.48 15.02 31.07
C GLU A 82 9.26 15.26 32.00
N GLY A 83 8.64 14.17 32.46
CA GLY A 83 7.51 14.19 33.37
C GLY A 83 6.13 14.35 32.72
N ILE A 84 6.05 14.42 31.38
CA ILE A 84 4.77 14.41 30.64
C ILE A 84 4.54 12.99 30.06
N PRO A 85 3.39 12.36 30.31
CA PRO A 85 3.04 11.09 29.67
C PRO A 85 2.93 11.21 28.15
N PHE A 86 3.41 10.19 27.43
CA PHE A 86 3.24 10.04 25.99
C PHE A 86 2.31 8.87 25.67
N MET A 87 1.47 9.03 24.66
CA MET A 87 0.62 7.98 24.10
C MET A 87 0.88 7.90 22.61
N ALA A 88 1.33 6.75 22.12
CA ALA A 88 1.53 6.49 20.70
C ALA A 88 0.38 5.59 20.21
N LEU A 89 -0.34 6.04 19.18
CA LEU A 89 -1.49 5.37 18.61
C LEU A 89 -1.21 5.06 17.15
N THR A 90 -1.54 3.84 16.71
CA THR A 90 -1.48 3.49 15.29
C THR A 90 -2.44 2.33 15.02
N ALA A 91 -3.14 2.39 13.89
CA ALA A 91 -3.93 1.27 13.42
C ALA A 91 -3.05 0.19 12.74
N THR A 92 -1.81 0.53 12.41
CA THR A 92 -0.91 -0.27 11.56
C THR A 92 0.38 -0.71 12.27
N ALA A 93 0.38 -0.82 13.60
CA ALA A 93 1.38 -1.64 14.28
C ALA A 93 0.96 -3.11 14.23
N THR A 94 1.84 -3.92 13.64
CA THR A 94 1.95 -5.37 13.52
C THR A 94 0.78 -6.28 13.98
N PRO A 95 0.30 -6.31 15.24
CA PRO A 95 -0.87 -7.15 15.59
C PRO A 95 -2.22 -6.60 15.10
N ALA A 96 -2.36 -5.28 15.01
CA ALA A 96 -3.59 -4.63 14.56
C ALA A 96 -3.80 -4.83 13.04
N ILE A 97 -2.71 -4.84 12.26
CA ILE A 97 -2.72 -5.15 10.83
C ILE A 97 -3.27 -6.55 10.61
N ILE A 98 -2.82 -7.55 11.37
CA ILE A 98 -3.30 -8.92 11.22
C ILE A 98 -4.79 -9.03 11.51
N THR A 99 -5.26 -8.37 12.56
CA THR A 99 -6.68 -8.36 12.89
C THR A 99 -7.49 -7.72 11.75
N MET A 100 -7.01 -6.59 11.22
CA MET A 100 -7.65 -5.94 10.08
C MET A 100 -7.58 -6.80 8.81
N LEU A 101 -6.46 -7.49 8.56
CA LEU A 101 -6.30 -8.41 7.44
C LEU A 101 -7.21 -9.61 7.55
N LYS A 102 -7.41 -10.17 8.75
CA LYS A 102 -8.41 -11.23 8.98
C LYS A 102 -9.80 -10.76 8.56
N GLU A 103 -10.20 -9.55 8.93
CA GLU A 103 -11.48 -8.97 8.50
C GLU A 103 -11.51 -8.58 7.00
N ILE A 104 -10.37 -8.15 6.46
CA ILE A 104 -10.22 -7.83 5.03
C ILE A 104 -10.40 -9.08 4.18
N LEU A 105 -9.80 -10.20 4.59
CA LEU A 105 -9.76 -11.46 3.85
C LEU A 105 -11.03 -12.30 4.03
N ARG A 106 -11.78 -12.13 5.13
CA ARG A 106 -13.10 -12.78 5.34
C ARG A 106 -14.13 -12.46 4.27
N ASN A 107 -14.04 -11.28 3.65
CA ASN A 107 -14.71 -11.01 2.38
C ASN A 107 -13.66 -11.16 1.29
N PRO A 108 -13.86 -12.02 0.28
CA PRO A 108 -12.82 -12.30 -0.69
C PRO A 108 -12.30 -11.00 -1.29
N ILE A 109 -10.98 -10.81 -1.23
CA ILE A 109 -10.32 -9.87 -2.13
C ILE A 109 -10.58 -10.45 -3.53
N CYS A 110 -11.44 -9.81 -4.31
CA CYS A 110 -11.64 -10.22 -5.69
C CYS A 110 -10.44 -9.67 -6.43
N GLU A 111 -9.45 -10.51 -6.70
CA GLU A 111 -8.37 -10.15 -7.61
C GLU A 111 -8.90 -10.10 -9.04
N ILE A 112 -8.55 -9.05 -9.76
CA ILE A 112 -8.78 -9.00 -11.20
C ILE A 112 -7.47 -8.56 -11.84
N ALA A 113 -6.66 -9.55 -12.22
CA ALA A 113 -5.48 -9.33 -13.03
C ALA A 113 -5.91 -8.77 -14.39
N ILE A 114 -5.56 -7.51 -14.65
CA ILE A 114 -5.78 -6.90 -15.97
C ILE A 114 -4.52 -7.13 -16.79
N GLY A 115 -4.64 -7.91 -17.86
CA GLY A 115 -3.77 -7.71 -19.01
C GLY A 115 -4.23 -6.44 -19.72
N ILE A 116 -3.45 -5.35 -19.69
CA ILE A 116 -3.20 -4.39 -20.80
C ILE A 116 -2.40 -3.16 -20.31
N ASP A 117 -1.35 -2.86 -21.06
CA ASP A 117 -0.31 -1.82 -20.90
C ASP A 117 -0.73 -0.33 -20.87
N LYS A 118 -2.01 0.05 -20.76
CA LYS A 118 -2.38 1.49 -20.74
C LYS A 118 -3.53 1.84 -19.78
N TYR A 119 -3.22 2.76 -18.86
CA TYR A 119 -4.09 3.48 -17.93
C TYR A 119 -5.45 3.91 -18.51
N SER A 120 -5.50 4.28 -19.80
CA SER A 120 -6.72 4.73 -20.46
C SER A 120 -7.79 3.65 -20.61
N LYS A 121 -7.44 2.35 -20.50
CA LYS A 121 -8.40 1.25 -20.54
C LYS A 121 -8.92 0.83 -19.16
N TRP A 122 -8.34 1.33 -18.07
CA TRP A 122 -8.73 0.96 -16.72
C TRP A 122 -10.21 1.21 -16.46
N ALA A 123 -10.75 2.34 -16.91
CA ALA A 123 -12.16 2.66 -16.72
C ALA A 123 -13.08 1.53 -17.23
N SER A 124 -12.87 1.05 -18.46
CA SER A 124 -13.69 -0.02 -19.05
C SER A 124 -13.65 -1.34 -18.26
N GLN A 125 -12.54 -1.62 -17.59
CA GLN A 125 -12.35 -2.82 -16.78
C GLN A 125 -12.82 -2.64 -15.33
N LEU A 126 -12.81 -1.41 -14.82
CA LEU A 126 -13.28 -1.06 -13.49
C LEU A 126 -14.80 -0.97 -13.43
N ILE A 127 -15.45 -0.41 -14.45
CA ILE A 127 -16.90 -0.16 -14.50
C ILE A 127 -17.76 -1.38 -14.10
N PRO A 128 -17.49 -2.60 -14.59
CA PRO A 128 -18.26 -3.78 -14.19
C PRO A 128 -18.25 -4.06 -12.68
N HIS A 129 -17.25 -3.53 -11.99
CA HIS A 129 -17.07 -3.68 -10.55
C HIS A 129 -17.47 -2.43 -9.78
N LEU A 130 -18.00 -1.38 -10.40
CA LEU A 130 -18.26 -0.10 -9.74
C LEU A 130 -19.74 0.13 -9.39
N GLU A 131 -20.54 -0.91 -9.21
CA GLU A 131 -21.89 -0.76 -8.67
C GLU A 131 -21.85 -0.20 -7.22
N GLY A 132 -22.69 0.76 -6.87
CA GLY A 132 -22.69 1.35 -5.51
C GLY A 132 -21.49 2.25 -5.22
N LYS A 133 -21.31 2.64 -3.97
CA LYS A 133 -20.35 3.65 -3.54
C LYS A 133 -18.94 3.07 -3.43
N ALA A 134 -17.98 3.71 -4.09
CA ALA A 134 -16.63 3.16 -4.24
C ALA A 134 -15.51 4.17 -3.96
N ILE A 135 -14.36 3.63 -3.57
CA ILE A 135 -13.07 4.35 -3.48
C ILE A 135 -12.07 3.61 -4.37
N ILE A 136 -11.35 4.35 -5.22
CA ILE A 136 -10.28 3.85 -6.08
C ILE A 136 -8.97 4.54 -5.70
N ASN A 137 -8.00 3.78 -5.18
CA ASN A 137 -6.69 4.28 -4.78
C ASN A 137 -5.63 4.06 -5.88
N LEU A 138 -4.91 5.13 -6.22
CA LEU A 138 -3.80 5.19 -7.16
C LEU A 138 -2.54 5.74 -6.47
N ASP A 139 -1.37 5.47 -7.04
CA ASP A 139 -0.11 6.02 -6.50
C ASP A 139 0.14 7.47 -6.94
N LEU A 140 -0.14 7.76 -8.22
CA LEU A 140 0.34 8.99 -8.84
C LEU A 140 -0.80 9.98 -9.07
N ILE A 141 -0.59 11.22 -8.62
CA ILE A 141 -1.53 12.33 -8.80
C ILE A 141 -1.93 12.50 -10.27
N ARG A 142 -0.95 12.39 -11.17
CA ARG A 142 -1.15 12.52 -12.62
C ARG A 142 -2.16 11.53 -13.21
N ASP A 143 -2.43 10.42 -12.54
CA ASP A 143 -3.34 9.37 -13.02
C ASP A 143 -4.76 9.51 -12.42
N VAL A 144 -4.91 10.28 -11.32
CA VAL A 144 -6.19 10.44 -10.60
C VAL A 144 -7.24 11.16 -11.42
N ALA A 145 -6.94 12.37 -11.88
CA ALA A 145 -7.90 13.17 -12.65
C ALA A 145 -8.26 12.51 -14.00
N PRO A 146 -7.29 12.00 -14.79
CA PRO A 146 -7.63 11.29 -16.04
C PRO A 146 -8.54 10.07 -15.83
N LEU A 147 -8.32 9.28 -14.76
CA LEU A 147 -9.19 8.14 -14.49
C LEU A 147 -10.61 8.60 -14.10
N ALA A 148 -10.75 9.58 -13.21
CA ALA A 148 -12.05 10.14 -12.84
C ALA A 148 -12.82 10.70 -14.05
N ILE A 149 -12.15 11.43 -14.95
CA ILE A 149 -12.77 11.92 -16.19
C ILE A 149 -13.21 10.77 -17.09
N SER A 150 -12.38 9.74 -17.23
CA SER A 150 -12.70 8.56 -18.05
C SER A 150 -13.91 7.80 -17.52
N LEU A 151 -14.03 7.63 -16.20
CA LEU A 151 -15.21 7.04 -15.57
C LEU A 151 -16.47 7.90 -15.82
N GLY A 152 -16.35 9.23 -15.71
CA GLY A 152 -17.39 10.20 -16.05
C GLY A 152 -17.91 10.07 -17.48
N HIS A 153 -17.01 9.96 -18.46
CA HIS A 153 -17.39 9.75 -19.87
C HIS A 153 -18.12 8.44 -20.12
N ASN A 154 -17.99 7.45 -19.23
CA ASN A 154 -18.71 6.18 -19.29
C ASN A 154 -19.96 6.15 -18.39
N GLY A 155 -20.43 7.31 -17.91
CA GLY A 155 -21.69 7.44 -17.19
C GLY A 155 -21.62 7.22 -15.68
N LEU A 156 -20.42 7.11 -15.09
CA LEU A 156 -20.26 7.03 -13.63
C LEU A 156 -20.06 8.43 -13.02
N LEU A 157 -20.73 8.69 -11.91
CA LEU A 157 -20.51 9.91 -11.14
C LEU A 157 -19.23 9.74 -10.30
N SER A 158 -18.15 10.39 -10.73
CA SER A 158 -16.84 10.26 -10.08
C SER A 158 -16.12 11.59 -9.90
N CYS A 159 -15.32 11.71 -8.84
CA CYS A 159 -14.45 12.86 -8.61
C CYS A 159 -13.03 12.44 -8.21
N SER A 160 -12.08 13.37 -8.34
CA SER A 160 -10.68 13.19 -7.94
C SER A 160 -10.40 13.75 -6.54
N TYR A 161 -9.51 13.11 -5.79
CA TYR A 161 -8.98 13.63 -4.52
C TYR A 161 -7.48 13.34 -4.35
N HIS A 162 -6.65 14.38 -4.26
CA HIS A 162 -5.19 14.23 -4.08
C HIS A 162 -4.56 15.42 -3.34
N GLY A 163 -3.30 15.25 -2.91
CA GLY A 163 -2.58 16.16 -2.01
C GLY A 163 -2.20 17.51 -2.60
N ASP A 164 -1.42 17.51 -3.69
CA ASP A 164 -0.58 18.66 -4.06
C ASP A 164 -1.26 19.72 -4.95
N GLU A 165 -2.14 19.29 -5.86
CA GLU A 165 -2.72 20.17 -6.89
C GLU A 165 -4.17 20.63 -6.60
N MET A 166 -4.85 20.05 -5.59
CA MET A 166 -6.22 20.45 -5.25
C MET A 166 -6.26 21.54 -4.19
N THR A 167 -7.11 22.54 -4.42
CA THR A 167 -7.38 23.56 -3.40
C THR A 167 -8.14 22.96 -2.22
N MET A 168 -8.08 23.64 -1.07
CA MET A 168 -8.87 23.23 0.10
C MET A 168 -10.37 23.25 -0.17
N HIS A 169 -10.84 24.21 -0.97
CA HIS A 169 -12.25 24.29 -1.36
C HIS A 169 -12.65 23.06 -2.17
N ASP A 170 -11.85 22.67 -3.16
CA ASP A 170 -12.15 21.49 -4.00
C ASP A 170 -12.14 20.19 -3.20
N LYS A 171 -11.20 20.05 -2.23
CA LYS A 171 -11.16 18.89 -1.34
C LYS A 171 -12.43 18.77 -0.50
N VAL A 172 -12.90 19.89 0.06
CA VAL A 172 -14.13 19.93 0.86
C VAL A 172 -15.34 19.60 0.00
N MET A 173 -15.45 20.18 -1.20
CA MET A 173 -16.56 19.94 -2.13
C MET A 173 -16.59 18.49 -2.64
N ALA A 174 -15.45 17.94 -3.03
CA ALA A 174 -15.35 16.54 -3.45
C ALA A 174 -15.76 15.59 -2.33
N LEU A 175 -15.26 15.84 -1.11
CA LEU A 175 -15.60 15.02 0.06
C LEU A 175 -17.08 15.13 0.43
N SER A 176 -17.66 16.33 0.42
CA SER A 176 -19.07 16.52 0.77
C SER A 176 -20.00 15.84 -0.24
N SER A 177 -19.73 16.01 -1.54
CA SER A 177 -20.55 15.45 -2.62
C SER A 177 -20.47 13.92 -2.66
N TRP A 178 -19.29 13.37 -2.36
CA TRP A 178 -19.16 11.91 -2.22
C TRP A 178 -19.83 11.39 -0.95
N LYS A 179 -19.71 12.08 0.19
CA LYS A 179 -20.39 11.71 1.43
C LYS A 179 -21.92 11.73 1.28
N SER A 180 -22.48 12.73 0.60
CA SER A 180 -23.94 12.83 0.35
C SER A 180 -24.46 11.77 -0.62
N GLY A 181 -23.58 11.15 -1.41
CA GLY A 181 -23.94 10.17 -2.44
C GLY A 181 -24.22 10.79 -3.80
N GLU A 182 -24.06 12.12 -3.96
CA GLU A 182 -24.10 12.79 -5.27
C GLU A 182 -22.98 12.29 -6.18
N ILE A 183 -21.82 12.00 -5.61
CA ILE A 183 -20.73 11.32 -6.29
C ILE A 183 -20.64 9.88 -5.79
N GLN A 184 -20.65 8.94 -6.72
CA GLN A 184 -20.61 7.51 -6.45
C GLN A 184 -19.17 7.03 -6.21
N VAL A 185 -18.22 7.50 -7.01
CA VAL A 185 -16.84 6.98 -7.02
C VAL A 185 -15.84 8.08 -6.67
N MET A 186 -15.08 7.86 -5.61
CA MET A 186 -13.91 8.68 -5.29
C MET A 186 -12.67 8.05 -5.91
N VAL A 187 -11.96 8.77 -6.78
CA VAL A 187 -10.63 8.38 -7.28
C VAL A 187 -9.58 9.20 -6.55
N CYS A 188 -8.60 8.56 -5.93
CA CYS A 188 -7.69 9.26 -5.04
C CYS A 188 -6.29 8.67 -4.94
N THR A 189 -5.36 9.46 -4.40
CA THR A 189 -4.11 8.94 -3.83
C THR A 189 -4.26 8.67 -2.32
N SER A 190 -3.19 8.18 -1.69
CA SER A 190 -3.09 8.01 -0.22
C SER A 190 -3.41 9.26 0.60
N ALA A 191 -3.42 10.45 -0.02
CA ALA A 191 -3.83 11.71 0.59
C ALA A 191 -5.33 11.74 0.97
N PHE A 192 -6.18 11.02 0.23
CA PHE A 192 -7.51 10.68 0.74
C PHE A 192 -7.27 9.63 1.82
N GLY A 193 -7.74 9.82 3.06
CA GLY A 193 -7.55 8.76 4.06
C GLY A 193 -7.57 9.09 5.53
N MET A 194 -6.90 10.16 5.94
CA MET A 194 -6.84 10.50 7.36
C MET A 194 -8.24 10.96 7.81
N GLY A 195 -8.90 10.18 8.67
CA GLY A 195 -10.16 10.55 9.30
C GLY A 195 -11.43 10.40 8.46
N ILE A 196 -11.40 9.63 7.37
CA ILE A 196 -12.63 9.31 6.63
C ILE A 196 -13.33 8.13 7.32
N ASP A 197 -14.44 8.43 7.96
CA ASP A 197 -15.37 7.44 8.51
C ASP A 197 -16.69 7.50 7.75
N GLN A 198 -16.75 6.76 6.64
CA GLN A 198 -17.96 6.61 5.84
C GLN A 198 -18.40 5.15 5.90
N PRO A 199 -19.50 4.83 6.61
CA PRO A 199 -19.85 3.44 6.87
C PRO A 199 -20.31 2.70 5.62
N ASP A 200 -21.03 3.38 4.71
CA ASP A 200 -21.73 2.95 3.48
C ASP A 200 -20.84 2.83 2.23
N VAL A 201 -19.57 2.43 2.39
CA VAL A 201 -18.68 2.20 1.23
C VAL A 201 -18.75 0.73 0.80
N ASP A 202 -19.41 0.47 -0.32
CA ASP A 202 -19.62 -0.87 -0.86
C ASP A 202 -18.33 -1.50 -1.39
N LYS A 203 -17.42 -0.65 -1.91
CA LYS A 203 -16.24 -1.11 -2.65
C LYS A 203 -14.98 -0.29 -2.39
N THR A 204 -13.87 -1.00 -2.19
CA THR A 204 -12.53 -0.41 -2.17
C THR A 204 -11.67 -1.08 -3.22
N ILE A 205 -11.08 -0.26 -4.08
CA ILE A 205 -10.29 -0.70 -5.21
C ILE A 205 -8.90 -0.08 -5.10
N ARG A 206 -7.86 -0.89 -5.31
CA ARG A 206 -6.48 -0.44 -5.46
C ARG A 206 -6.02 -0.76 -6.88
N VAL A 207 -5.50 0.22 -7.61
CA VAL A 207 -4.91 0.00 -8.94
C VAL A 207 -3.41 0.18 -8.90
N GLY A 208 -2.68 -0.88 -9.22
CA GLY A 208 -1.26 -1.04 -9.00
C GLY A 208 -0.97 -1.83 -7.73
N VAL A 209 0.22 -2.41 -7.69
CA VAL A 209 0.79 -3.01 -6.48
C VAL A 209 0.94 -1.92 -5.42
N PRO A 210 0.53 -2.13 -4.17
CA PRO A 210 0.68 -1.15 -3.11
C PRO A 210 2.16 -0.99 -2.73
N PRO A 211 2.58 0.21 -2.27
CA PRO A 211 3.93 0.44 -1.76
C PRO A 211 4.27 -0.42 -0.53
N SER A 212 3.26 -0.78 0.27
CA SER A 212 3.39 -1.67 1.41
C SER A 212 2.03 -2.32 1.75
N ILE A 213 2.05 -3.42 2.52
CA ILE A 213 0.82 -4.07 2.97
C ILE A 213 0.07 -3.21 3.97
N GLU A 214 0.76 -2.44 4.80
CA GLU A 214 0.13 -1.49 5.73
C GLU A 214 -0.74 -0.50 4.98
N GLN A 215 -0.22 0.05 3.89
CA GLN A 215 -0.97 0.96 3.04
C GLN A 215 -2.16 0.24 2.38
N LEU A 216 -1.95 -0.96 1.84
CA LEU A 216 -3.05 -1.76 1.27
C LEU A 216 -4.18 -2.00 2.27
N VAL A 217 -3.82 -2.36 3.51
CA VAL A 217 -4.75 -2.63 4.59
C VAL A 217 -5.54 -1.40 4.98
N GLN A 218 -4.87 -0.24 5.11
CA GLN A 218 -5.53 1.02 5.37
C GLN A 218 -6.47 1.43 4.22
N GLU A 219 -6.04 1.25 2.97
CA GLU A 219 -6.82 1.62 1.79
C GLU A 219 -8.07 0.74 1.66
N LEU A 220 -7.91 -0.58 1.75
CA LEU A 220 -9.02 -1.53 1.64
C LEU A 220 -9.94 -1.50 2.87
N GLY A 221 -9.40 -1.19 4.06
CA GLY A 221 -10.11 -1.08 5.33
C GLY A 221 -11.00 0.16 5.49
N ARG A 222 -10.99 1.08 4.51
CA ARG A 222 -11.94 2.22 4.47
C ARG A 222 -13.32 1.82 3.98
N GLY A 223 -13.41 0.71 3.27
CA GLY A 223 -14.66 0.11 2.82
C GLY A 223 -15.31 -0.73 3.90
N CYS A 224 -16.55 -1.15 3.65
CA CYS A 224 -17.16 -2.29 4.32
C CYS A 224 -17.46 -2.14 5.81
N ARG A 225 -17.48 -0.93 6.37
CA ARG A 225 -17.69 -0.72 7.81
C ARG A 225 -19.12 -0.98 8.25
N HIS A 226 -20.08 -0.98 7.32
CA HIS A 226 -21.50 -1.26 7.57
C HIS A 226 -21.84 -2.76 7.76
N GLY A 227 -20.85 -3.67 7.76
CA GLY A 227 -21.06 -5.10 8.04
C GLY A 227 -21.91 -5.88 7.02
N LYS A 228 -22.14 -5.33 5.82
CA LYS A 228 -22.80 -6.05 4.70
C LYS A 228 -21.74 -6.55 3.73
N LYS A 229 -22.14 -7.42 2.80
CA LYS A 229 -21.27 -7.92 1.72
C LYS A 229 -20.68 -6.73 0.97
N CYS A 230 -19.36 -6.68 0.91
CA CYS A 230 -18.61 -5.64 0.25
C CYS A 230 -17.50 -6.27 -0.61
N GLN A 231 -16.97 -5.52 -1.56
CA GLN A 231 -15.89 -6.00 -2.42
C GLN A 231 -14.61 -5.18 -2.21
N ARG A 232 -13.51 -5.90 -2.03
CA ARG A 232 -12.16 -5.34 -1.95
C ARG A 232 -11.41 -5.88 -3.16
N ILE A 233 -10.81 -5.00 -3.94
CA ILE A 233 -10.28 -5.37 -5.26
C ILE A 233 -8.89 -4.78 -5.41
N VAL A 234 -7.94 -5.62 -5.86
CA VAL A 234 -6.63 -5.17 -6.29
C VAL A 234 -6.52 -5.47 -7.79
N PHE A 235 -6.32 -4.42 -8.58
CA PHE A 235 -5.95 -4.50 -9.97
C PHE A 235 -4.47 -4.26 -10.09
N TYR A 236 -3.72 -5.16 -10.70
CA TYR A 236 -2.32 -4.93 -11.01
C TYR A 236 -2.03 -5.40 -12.43
N VAL A 237 -0.93 -4.90 -12.98
CA VAL A 237 -0.39 -5.33 -14.26
C VAL A 237 1.01 -5.90 -14.06
N ASP A 238 1.39 -6.81 -14.94
CA ASP A 238 2.71 -7.44 -14.95
C ASP A 238 3.87 -6.43 -14.96
N ASN A 239 3.66 -5.23 -15.51
CA ASN A 239 4.69 -4.20 -15.60
C ASN A 239 4.80 -3.31 -14.34
N ASP A 240 3.94 -3.50 -13.33
CA ASP A 240 3.97 -2.71 -12.09
C ASP A 240 5.28 -2.90 -11.30
N LEU A 241 6.05 -3.95 -11.57
CA LEU A 241 7.43 -4.10 -11.09
C LEU A 241 8.32 -2.89 -11.43
N GLN A 242 8.05 -2.19 -12.53
CA GLN A 242 8.78 -0.97 -12.88
C GLN A 242 8.41 0.22 -11.99
N HIS A 243 7.24 0.22 -11.33
CA HIS A 243 6.84 1.30 -10.42
C HIS A 243 7.62 1.28 -9.10
N ALA A 244 8.12 0.13 -8.66
CA ALA A 244 9.07 0.07 -7.55
C ALA A 244 10.29 0.96 -7.81
N SER A 245 10.80 0.96 -9.05
CA SER A 245 11.91 1.84 -9.43
C SER A 245 11.58 3.33 -9.34
N PHE A 246 10.30 3.71 -9.51
CA PHE A 246 9.83 5.08 -9.32
C PHE A 246 9.88 5.49 -7.85
N TRP A 247 9.41 4.65 -6.92
CA TRP A 247 9.51 4.95 -5.48
C TRP A 247 10.96 4.92 -4.97
N CYS A 248 11.85 4.19 -5.65
CA CYS A 248 13.28 4.16 -5.33
C CYS A 248 14.07 5.36 -5.85
N LYS A 249 13.45 6.35 -6.53
CA LYS A 249 14.13 7.58 -6.97
C LYS A 249 14.60 8.49 -5.81
N VAL A 250 14.31 8.12 -4.57
CA VAL A 250 14.73 8.84 -3.35
C VAL A 250 16.24 8.68 -3.17
N GLU A 251 16.98 9.77 -2.89
CA GLU A 251 18.46 9.78 -2.87
C GLU A 251 19.11 8.92 -1.75
N HIS A 252 18.35 8.52 -0.72
CA HIS A 252 18.89 7.80 0.44
C HIS A 252 18.83 6.26 0.29
N CYS A 253 20.00 5.62 0.21
CA CYS A 253 20.17 4.17 0.02
C CYS A 253 19.42 3.29 1.06
N ARG A 254 19.43 3.66 2.35
CA ARG A 254 18.70 2.89 3.39
C ARG A 254 17.19 2.89 3.14
N ARG A 255 16.63 4.02 2.72
CA ARG A 255 15.21 4.19 2.41
C ARG A 255 14.84 3.44 1.13
N GLN A 256 15.69 3.47 0.11
CA GLN A 256 15.50 2.67 -1.10
C GLN A 256 15.39 1.17 -0.79
N LYS A 257 16.30 0.63 0.04
CA LYS A 257 16.25 -0.79 0.45
C LYS A 257 14.95 -1.15 1.16
N GLN A 258 14.47 -0.30 2.06
CA GLN A 258 13.20 -0.54 2.76
C GLN A 258 12.00 -0.50 1.80
N ILE A 259 11.95 0.48 0.89
CA ILE A 259 10.89 0.58 -0.11
C ILE A 259 10.85 -0.68 -0.99
N LEU A 260 12.02 -1.16 -1.43
CA LEU A 260 12.11 -2.41 -2.19
C LEU A 260 11.65 -3.61 -1.36
N SER A 261 12.06 -3.72 -0.10
CA SER A 261 11.62 -4.79 0.80
C SER A 261 10.10 -4.79 0.99
N ASN A 262 9.49 -3.63 1.27
CA ASN A 262 8.04 -3.49 1.41
C ASN A 262 7.29 -3.84 0.12
N PHE A 263 7.84 -3.42 -1.02
CA PHE A 263 7.28 -3.75 -2.31
C PHE A 263 7.38 -5.24 -2.61
N GLN A 264 8.49 -5.90 -2.25
CA GLN A 264 8.63 -7.34 -2.42
C GLN A 264 7.56 -8.10 -1.63
N VAL A 265 7.29 -7.69 -0.39
CA VAL A 265 6.18 -8.27 0.42
C VAL A 265 4.83 -8.03 -0.27
N SER A 266 4.60 -6.81 -0.76
CA SER A 266 3.36 -6.45 -1.47
C SER A 266 3.17 -7.27 -2.75
N TRP A 267 4.24 -7.45 -3.52
CA TRP A 267 4.24 -8.26 -4.73
C TRP A 267 3.96 -9.74 -4.41
N LYS A 268 4.57 -10.30 -3.36
CA LYS A 268 4.27 -11.67 -2.91
C LYS A 268 2.82 -11.83 -2.48
N PHE A 269 2.29 -10.89 -1.70
CA PHE A 269 0.89 -10.92 -1.25
C PHE A 269 -0.09 -10.91 -2.43
N ILE A 270 0.18 -10.10 -3.45
CA ILE A 270 -0.64 -10.04 -4.65
C ILE A 270 -0.51 -11.34 -5.44
N THR A 271 0.71 -11.79 -5.69
CA THR A 271 0.99 -12.91 -6.60
C THR A 271 0.94 -14.30 -5.94
N CYS A 272 0.56 -14.42 -4.67
CA CYS A 272 0.60 -15.70 -3.96
C CYS A 272 -0.33 -16.76 -4.56
N GLU A 273 -1.36 -16.36 -5.30
CA GLU A 273 -2.23 -17.26 -6.07
C GLU A 273 -1.46 -18.11 -7.08
N ILE A 274 -0.41 -17.54 -7.68
CA ILE A 274 0.46 -18.24 -8.64
C ILE A 274 1.11 -19.46 -7.97
N ALA A 275 1.40 -19.37 -6.67
CA ALA A 275 2.01 -20.44 -5.89
C ALA A 275 0.99 -21.33 -5.16
N GLY A 276 -0.32 -21.05 -5.25
CA GLY A 276 -1.32 -21.73 -4.42
C GLY A 276 -0.99 -21.59 -2.93
N ARG A 277 -0.65 -20.36 -2.51
CA ARG A 277 -0.36 -20.04 -1.11
C ARG A 277 -1.40 -19.06 -0.61
N CYS A 278 -1.87 -19.28 0.62
CA CYS A 278 -2.88 -18.43 1.21
C CYS A 278 -2.35 -16.99 1.36
N ARG A 279 -3.17 -15.99 1.02
CA ARG A 279 -2.81 -14.57 1.22
C ARG A 279 -2.41 -14.25 2.66
N ARG A 280 -2.93 -14.98 3.66
CA ARG A 280 -2.56 -14.81 5.08
C ARG A 280 -1.14 -15.25 5.39
N GLU A 281 -0.59 -16.21 4.66
CA GLU A 281 0.82 -16.61 4.83
C GLU A 281 1.76 -15.49 4.43
N MET A 282 1.42 -14.70 3.42
CA MET A 282 2.26 -13.56 3.01
C MET A 282 2.26 -12.41 4.03
N VAL A 283 1.38 -12.50 5.04
CA VAL A 283 1.24 -11.54 6.15
C VAL A 283 2.01 -11.99 7.39
N SER A 284 2.34 -13.28 7.53
CA SER A 284 3.15 -13.75 8.67
C SER A 284 4.55 -13.11 8.70
N TYR A 285 5.01 -12.58 7.55
CA TYR A 285 6.21 -11.76 7.42
C TYR A 285 6.27 -10.57 8.38
N PHE A 286 5.11 -10.06 8.82
CA PHE A 286 5.07 -8.89 9.70
C PHE A 286 5.51 -9.19 11.13
N GLU A 287 5.41 -10.41 11.63
CA GLU A 287 5.44 -10.61 13.09
C GLU A 287 6.66 -11.34 13.67
N ASP A 288 7.64 -11.83 12.91
CA ASP A 288 8.57 -12.89 13.42
C ASP A 288 7.80 -14.07 14.06
N ILE A 289 6.48 -14.12 13.85
CA ILE A 289 5.58 -15.12 14.38
C ILE A 289 5.56 -16.22 13.33
N THR A 290 6.48 -17.15 13.54
CA THR A 290 6.44 -18.53 13.06
C THR A 290 5.24 -19.31 13.59
N SER A 291 4.17 -18.65 14.07
CA SER A 291 2.92 -19.36 14.28
C SER A 291 2.32 -19.62 12.91
N ASN A 292 2.37 -20.88 12.49
CA ASN A 292 1.55 -21.43 11.42
C ASN A 292 0.14 -20.82 11.54
N LEU A 293 -0.16 -19.79 10.75
CA LEU A 293 -1.51 -19.27 10.57
C LEU A 293 -2.25 -20.32 9.76
N GLN A 294 -2.54 -21.46 10.41
CA GLN A 294 -3.28 -22.55 9.81
C GLN A 294 -4.64 -22.02 9.41
N CYS A 295 -5.01 -22.32 8.17
CA CYS A 295 -6.29 -21.94 7.65
C CYS A 295 -7.35 -22.90 8.19
N ASP A 296 -8.20 -22.44 9.11
CA ASP A 296 -9.41 -23.18 9.54
C ASP A 296 -10.52 -23.14 8.46
N GLY A 297 -10.17 -23.36 7.19
CA GLY A 297 -11.07 -23.27 6.02
C GLY A 297 -10.74 -22.16 5.02
N PRO A 298 -11.52 -22.04 3.92
CA PRO A 298 -11.27 -21.09 2.85
C PRO A 298 -11.48 -19.65 3.34
N CYS A 299 -10.39 -18.91 3.42
CA CYS A 299 -10.32 -17.62 4.10
C CYS A 299 -9.93 -16.45 3.19
N CYS A 300 -9.60 -16.76 1.95
CA CYS A 300 -9.25 -15.83 0.89
C CYS A 300 -9.63 -16.50 -0.43
N ASP A 301 -9.64 -15.70 -1.48
CA ASP A 301 -9.86 -16.11 -2.86
C ASP A 301 -8.96 -17.29 -3.30
N VAL A 302 -7.68 -17.31 -2.92
CA VAL A 302 -6.77 -18.43 -3.24
C VAL A 302 -7.25 -19.74 -2.63
N CYS A 303 -7.55 -19.75 -1.32
CA CYS A 303 -8.05 -20.96 -0.63
C CYS A 303 -9.44 -21.40 -1.13
N ILE A 304 -10.25 -20.47 -1.65
CA ILE A 304 -11.53 -20.80 -2.29
C ILE A 304 -11.26 -21.49 -3.64
N SER A 305 -10.32 -20.96 -4.43
CA SER A 305 -9.97 -21.48 -5.76
C SER A 305 -9.21 -22.82 -5.73
N GLU A 306 -8.42 -23.08 -4.68
CA GLU A 306 -7.67 -24.33 -4.49
C GLU A 306 -8.57 -25.57 -4.39
N LEU A 307 -9.85 -25.39 -4.07
CA LEU A 307 -10.83 -26.47 -4.10
C LEU A 307 -11.05 -27.03 -5.53
N GLU A 308 -10.57 -26.33 -6.57
CA GLU A 308 -10.80 -26.65 -7.98
C GLU A 308 -9.51 -26.96 -8.77
N THR A 309 -8.32 -26.92 -8.15
CA THR A 309 -7.03 -27.09 -8.86
C THR A 309 -6.34 -28.44 -8.57
N THR A 310 -5.61 -28.97 -9.56
CA THR A 310 -4.80 -30.19 -9.43
C THR A 310 -3.32 -29.86 -9.29
N ALA A 311 -2.68 -30.42 -8.27
CA ALA A 311 -1.23 -30.31 -8.09
C ALA A 311 -0.46 -30.94 -9.27
N ILE A 312 0.59 -30.25 -9.72
CA ILE A 312 1.47 -30.70 -10.81
C ILE A 312 2.88 -30.88 -10.23
N ASN A 313 3.58 -31.95 -10.62
CA ASN A 313 5.00 -32.08 -10.32
C ASN A 313 5.80 -31.14 -11.24
N ALA A 314 6.44 -30.13 -10.65
CA ALA A 314 7.26 -29.12 -11.33
C ALA A 314 8.75 -29.16 -10.92
N GLU A 315 9.23 -30.30 -10.40
CA GLU A 315 10.59 -30.42 -9.84
C GLU A 315 11.68 -30.04 -10.87
N ASN A 316 11.54 -30.52 -12.10
CA ASN A 316 12.48 -30.21 -13.19
C ASN A 316 12.48 -28.72 -13.53
N GLU A 317 11.30 -28.11 -13.62
CA GLU A 317 11.16 -26.69 -13.87
C GLU A 317 11.77 -25.85 -12.75
N MET A 318 11.53 -26.22 -11.49
CA MET A 318 12.08 -25.50 -10.34
C MET A 318 13.60 -25.61 -10.29
N LYS A 319 14.18 -26.78 -10.60
CA LYS A 319 15.62 -26.94 -10.72
C LYS A 319 16.22 -25.99 -11.76
N ILE A 320 15.62 -25.93 -12.96
CA ILE A 320 16.05 -25.02 -14.03
C ILE A 320 15.98 -23.56 -13.57
N VAL A 321 14.88 -23.18 -12.93
CA VAL A 321 14.68 -21.80 -12.44
C VAL A 321 15.74 -21.44 -11.40
N THR A 322 15.94 -22.28 -10.37
CA THR A 322 16.89 -22.01 -9.29
C THR A 322 18.32 -21.92 -9.81
N GLU A 323 18.75 -22.86 -10.66
CA GLU A 323 20.07 -22.81 -11.30
C GLU A 323 20.23 -21.55 -12.17
N THR A 324 19.17 -21.12 -12.87
CA THR A 324 19.23 -19.91 -13.71
C THR A 324 19.38 -18.66 -12.86
N VAL A 325 18.58 -18.52 -11.79
CA VAL A 325 18.63 -17.36 -10.89
C VAL A 325 19.99 -17.26 -10.21
N GLN A 326 20.55 -18.38 -9.75
CA GLN A 326 21.88 -18.42 -9.12
C GLN A 326 23.00 -18.00 -10.09
N ASN A 327 22.93 -18.45 -11.35
CA ASN A 327 23.96 -18.14 -12.35
C ASN A 327 23.82 -16.75 -12.97
N LEU A 328 22.61 -16.19 -12.96
CA LEU A 328 22.26 -14.93 -13.62
C LEU A 328 21.62 -13.95 -12.62
N ASP A 329 22.28 -13.77 -11.48
CA ASP A 329 21.84 -12.80 -10.48
C ASP A 329 21.83 -11.37 -11.07
N GLY A 330 20.90 -10.54 -10.59
CA GLY A 330 20.69 -9.17 -11.04
C GLY A 330 19.89 -9.01 -12.35
N PHE A 331 19.47 -10.10 -13.01
CA PHE A 331 18.59 -10.03 -14.17
C PHE A 331 17.11 -10.16 -13.79
N GLY A 332 16.27 -9.32 -14.40
CA GLY A 332 14.81 -9.37 -14.19
C GLY A 332 14.13 -10.58 -14.82
N GLU A 333 12.93 -10.92 -14.32
CA GLU A 333 12.15 -12.12 -14.69
C GLU A 333 12.02 -12.37 -16.20
N VAL A 334 11.86 -11.31 -17.01
CA VAL A 334 11.66 -11.42 -18.45
C VAL A 334 12.93 -11.95 -19.13
N LYS A 335 14.10 -11.45 -18.71
CA LYS A 335 15.39 -11.86 -19.27
C LYS A 335 15.74 -13.28 -18.86
N LEU A 336 15.49 -13.65 -17.60
CA LEU A 336 15.66 -15.02 -17.11
C LEU A 336 14.77 -16.00 -17.89
N ALA A 337 13.49 -15.67 -18.10
CA ALA A 337 12.58 -16.51 -18.88
C ALA A 337 12.97 -16.61 -20.36
N GLN A 338 13.50 -15.52 -20.95
CA GLN A 338 14.03 -15.55 -22.32
C GLN A 338 15.27 -16.44 -22.45
N HIS A 339 16.15 -16.41 -21.44
CA HIS A 339 17.35 -17.24 -21.34
C HIS A 339 16.98 -18.74 -21.27
N ILE A 340 16.08 -19.11 -20.36
CA ILE A 340 15.59 -20.49 -20.23
C ILE A 340 14.99 -21.01 -21.54
N ARG A 341 14.33 -20.14 -22.33
CA ARG A 341 13.72 -20.51 -23.62
C ARG A 341 14.67 -20.44 -24.81
N ALA A 342 15.88 -19.91 -24.67
CA ALA A 342 16.76 -19.54 -25.78
C ALA A 342 16.07 -18.68 -26.86
N SER A 343 15.29 -17.67 -26.45
CA SER A 343 14.62 -16.78 -27.40
C SER A 343 15.63 -15.88 -28.13
N ALA A 344 15.71 -16.01 -29.46
CA ALA A 344 16.73 -15.38 -30.33
C ALA A 344 16.88 -13.85 -30.25
N LYS A 345 15.98 -13.13 -29.56
CA LYS A 345 16.01 -11.66 -29.45
C LYS A 345 16.84 -11.12 -28.28
N VAL A 346 17.14 -11.93 -27.26
CA VAL A 346 17.86 -11.50 -26.04
C VAL A 346 18.59 -12.70 -25.43
N SER A 347 19.52 -13.33 -26.16
CA SER A 347 20.47 -14.20 -25.47
C SER A 347 21.39 -13.29 -24.66
N LEU A 348 21.53 -13.56 -23.36
CA LEU A 348 22.36 -12.76 -22.46
C LEU A 348 23.88 -12.83 -22.79
N GLN A 349 24.26 -13.41 -23.93
CA GLN A 349 25.63 -13.73 -24.34
C GLN A 349 26.44 -14.44 -23.24
N CYS A 350 25.76 -15.10 -22.31
CA CYS A 350 26.34 -15.88 -21.22
C CYS A 350 25.94 -17.33 -21.46
N GLU A 351 26.92 -18.18 -21.80
CA GLU A 351 26.71 -19.61 -21.94
C GLU A 351 26.62 -20.23 -20.53
N THR A 352 25.40 -20.53 -20.09
CA THR A 352 25.14 -21.29 -18.87
C THR A 352 24.49 -22.63 -19.22
N SER A 353 24.56 -23.61 -18.31
CA SER A 353 23.88 -24.90 -18.45
C SER A 353 22.37 -24.79 -18.63
N THR A 354 21.78 -23.66 -18.24
CA THR A 354 20.33 -23.42 -18.29
C THR A 354 19.87 -22.67 -19.54
N LEU A 355 20.79 -22.24 -20.42
CA LEU A 355 20.42 -21.59 -21.68
C LEU A 355 19.65 -22.58 -22.56
N GLY A 356 18.39 -22.26 -22.87
CA GLY A 356 17.55 -23.11 -23.73
C GLY A 356 17.07 -24.42 -23.10
N SER A 357 17.38 -24.69 -21.83
CA SER A 357 16.95 -25.92 -21.14
C SER A 357 15.44 -26.06 -21.05
N GLY A 358 14.70 -24.94 -21.09
CA GLY A 358 13.25 -24.91 -21.09
C GLY A 358 12.59 -25.03 -22.45
N PHE A 359 13.35 -25.16 -23.55
CA PHE A 359 12.80 -25.27 -24.90
C PHE A 359 11.95 -26.55 -25.08
N GLN A 360 12.47 -27.70 -24.63
CA GLN A 360 11.79 -29.00 -24.77
C GLN A 360 10.55 -29.12 -23.88
N ILE A 361 10.50 -28.35 -22.80
CA ILE A 361 9.37 -28.33 -21.86
C ILE A 361 8.18 -27.53 -22.46
N GLY A 362 8.43 -26.67 -23.45
CA GLY A 362 7.38 -26.09 -24.29
C GLY A 362 6.56 -24.96 -23.67
N TYR A 363 6.87 -24.49 -22.46
CA TYR A 363 6.16 -23.34 -21.89
C TYR A 363 6.39 -22.05 -22.67
N SER A 364 5.36 -21.21 -22.70
CA SER A 364 5.43 -19.85 -23.21
C SER A 364 6.33 -18.96 -22.33
N LEU A 365 6.62 -17.73 -22.78
CA LEU A 365 7.38 -16.76 -21.98
C LEU A 365 6.67 -16.48 -20.66
N LEU A 366 5.34 -16.32 -20.72
CA LEU A 366 4.50 -16.14 -19.55
C LEU A 366 4.55 -17.38 -18.64
N GLY A 367 4.49 -18.60 -19.21
CA GLY A 367 4.59 -19.82 -18.43
C GLY A 367 5.90 -19.94 -17.63
N TRP A 368 7.02 -19.53 -18.21
CA TRP A 368 8.30 -19.48 -17.49
C TRP A 368 8.37 -18.35 -16.46
N ARG A 369 7.81 -17.17 -16.76
CA ARG A 369 7.68 -16.07 -15.78
C ARG A 369 6.87 -16.48 -14.55
N ILE A 370 5.75 -17.18 -14.75
CA ILE A 370 4.93 -17.73 -13.66
C ILE A 370 5.76 -18.65 -12.77
N ARG A 371 6.55 -19.57 -13.34
CA ARG A 371 7.43 -20.48 -12.59
C ARG A 371 8.53 -19.77 -11.81
N ILE A 372 9.14 -18.74 -12.40
CA ILE A 372 10.11 -17.89 -11.70
C ILE A 372 9.46 -17.22 -10.48
N ARG A 373 8.22 -16.71 -10.63
CA ARG A 373 7.46 -16.13 -9.52
C ARG A 373 7.12 -17.17 -8.46
N GLN A 374 6.70 -18.38 -8.85
CA GLN A 374 6.46 -19.49 -7.91
C GLN A 374 7.70 -19.79 -7.08
N ALA A 375 8.86 -19.95 -7.72
CA ALA A 375 10.12 -20.19 -7.03
C ALA A 375 10.48 -19.05 -6.07
N TRP A 376 10.20 -17.79 -6.45
CA TRP A 376 10.46 -16.64 -5.59
C TRP A 376 9.48 -16.52 -4.40
N ILE A 377 8.23 -16.94 -4.56
CA ILE A 377 7.24 -16.97 -3.48
C ILE A 377 7.55 -18.11 -2.49
N VAL A 378 7.93 -19.28 -2.99
CA VAL A 378 8.20 -20.48 -2.17
C VAL A 378 9.60 -20.47 -1.56
N GLY A 379 10.61 -20.00 -2.29
CA GLY A 379 12.02 -20.11 -1.91
C GLY A 379 12.50 -19.15 -0.82
N THR A 380 11.67 -18.20 -0.38
CA THR A 380 12.03 -17.26 0.71
C THR A 380 11.71 -17.77 2.11
N ASP A 381 11.21 -19.00 2.23
CA ASP A 381 11.10 -19.69 3.53
C ASP A 381 12.47 -20.24 4.00
N SER A 382 13.51 -20.17 3.16
CA SER A 382 14.88 -20.54 3.47
C SER A 382 15.87 -19.41 3.14
N GLU A 383 16.25 -18.67 4.18
CA GLU A 383 17.37 -17.72 4.34
C GLU A 383 17.58 -16.62 3.29
#